data_AF-A0A1A9F2C9-F1
#
_entry.id   AF-A0A1A9F2C9-F1
#
_cell.length_a   1.000
_cell.length_b   1.000
_cell.length_c   1.000
_cell.angle_alpha   90.00
_cell.angle_beta   90.00
_cell.angle_gamma   90.00
#
_symmetry.space_group_name_H-M   'P 1'
#
loop_
_entity.id
_entity.type
_entity.pdbx_description
1 polymer ?
#
loop_
_entity_poly.entity_id
_entity_poly.type
_entity_poly.pdbx_seq_one_letter_code
_entity_poly.pdbx_strand_id
1 'polypeptide(L)'
;MKHTKPRLQQRTATLILLILPSLCTMAATQPDEPGQAMFSESDFYAVIPEVISATRITQKLTEAPASISLIDRDMIHASGALNITDLLRLVPGFQAFHVNANKFGATYHGVSDDFPRRLEVLVDGRSIYLPLLSTVDWNSLGLSLDDIERIEVVRGSNVPTYGSNAFLGAINIVTRSPYSETGASLKVLGGSQDTRRVEGRFSVPVGNAQLRVTAGHDQNDGSDRFQDGARSEYLNLSGTLAPTLADTVLMQAGFSSGYSDRGDMDRTFKPVIPRDAQANYQYLRWNHVTDSASETQVSAYHNYLNLSVAAPTVADLVKYEGLPAGFAAALLAQNPDFRLDSEHGKTELYDIEVQHTQQWIPEQTTFLWGLGYRQETAQSGALLQERGRINEDRWRLFGNLELVPADAITLNFGAMLESSSTNADGAQISPELH
;
A
#
# COMPACT_ATOMS: atom_id res chain seq x y z
N MET A 1 34.80 -19.89 45.68
CA MET A 1 35.10 -20.75 44.52
C MET A 1 35.02 -19.90 43.25
N LYS A 2 36.17 -19.60 42.65
CA LYS A 2 36.31 -18.75 41.45
C LYS A 2 36.38 -19.67 40.24
N HIS A 3 35.40 -19.60 39.34
CA HIS A 3 35.46 -20.26 38.04
C HIS A 3 36.06 -19.30 37.01
N THR A 4 37.33 -19.54 36.68
CA THR A 4 38.07 -18.92 35.58
C THR A 4 37.73 -19.64 34.27
N LYS A 5 37.24 -18.90 33.26
CA LYS A 5 37.07 -19.37 31.88
C LYS A 5 38.43 -19.34 31.13
N PRO A 6 38.70 -20.28 30.20
CA PRO A 6 39.96 -20.33 29.47
C PRO A 6 40.04 -19.27 28.37
N ARG A 7 41.20 -18.62 28.24
CA ARG A 7 41.56 -17.70 27.16
C ARG A 7 41.83 -18.50 25.87
N LEU A 8 41.14 -18.17 24.78
CA LEU A 8 41.47 -18.67 23.45
C LEU A 8 42.80 -18.08 22.96
N GLN A 9 43.67 -18.96 22.46
CA GLN A 9 44.91 -18.63 21.78
C GLN A 9 44.63 -17.93 20.44
N GLN A 10 45.21 -16.75 20.25
CA GLN A 10 45.27 -16.08 18.95
C GLN A 10 46.23 -16.84 18.04
N ARG A 11 45.70 -17.41 16.95
CA ARG A 11 46.50 -17.92 15.83
C ARG A 11 46.83 -16.75 14.90
N THR A 12 48.11 -16.49 14.75
CA THR A 12 48.71 -15.57 13.77
C THR A 12 48.41 -16.07 12.36
N ALA A 13 47.63 -15.31 11.59
CA ALA A 13 47.48 -15.49 10.15
C ALA A 13 48.36 -14.46 9.44
N THR A 14 49.42 -14.94 8.79
CA THR A 14 50.34 -14.15 7.97
C THR A 14 49.62 -13.73 6.69
N LEU A 15 49.34 -12.42 6.56
CA LEU A 15 48.78 -11.80 5.37
C LEU A 15 49.90 -11.57 4.35
N ILE A 16 49.87 -12.25 3.21
CA ILE A 16 50.79 -12.03 2.08
C ILE A 16 50.30 -10.78 1.34
N LEU A 17 51.07 -9.70 1.45
CA LEU A 17 50.87 -8.42 0.76
C LEU A 17 51.40 -8.55 -0.68
N LEU A 18 50.51 -8.61 -1.67
CA LEU A 18 50.89 -8.58 -3.09
C LEU A 18 51.03 -7.11 -3.53
N ILE A 19 52.27 -6.67 -3.79
CA ILE A 19 52.59 -5.34 -4.31
C ILE A 19 52.45 -5.38 -5.84
N LEU A 20 51.45 -4.68 -6.38
CA LEU A 20 51.31 -4.40 -7.82
C LEU A 20 51.93 -3.02 -8.11
N PRO A 21 52.83 -2.88 -9.11
CA PRO A 21 53.45 -1.60 -9.43
C PRO A 21 52.46 -0.70 -10.19
N SER A 22 52.24 0.50 -9.67
CA SER A 22 51.53 1.57 -10.37
C SER A 22 52.31 2.02 -11.61
N LEU A 23 51.81 1.68 -12.79
CA LEU A 23 52.14 2.42 -14.02
C LEU A 23 51.30 3.70 -14.06
N CYS A 24 51.91 4.83 -13.72
CA CYS A 24 51.38 6.16 -14.04
C CYS A 24 51.53 6.41 -15.54
N THR A 25 50.50 6.11 -16.32
CA THR A 25 50.31 6.72 -17.64
C THR A 25 49.79 8.13 -17.42
N MET A 26 50.61 9.13 -17.77
CA MET A 26 50.18 10.52 -17.83
C MET A 26 49.15 10.68 -18.95
N ALA A 27 47.87 10.73 -18.57
CA ALA A 27 46.83 11.22 -19.48
C ALA A 27 46.96 12.74 -19.54
N ALA A 28 47.19 13.26 -20.76
CA ALA A 28 47.15 14.68 -21.03
C ALA A 28 45.75 15.22 -20.66
N THR A 29 45.71 16.15 -19.72
CA THR A 29 44.52 16.94 -19.42
C THR A 29 44.19 17.82 -20.62
N GLN A 30 43.20 17.42 -21.42
CA GLN A 30 42.48 18.36 -22.27
C GLN A 30 41.70 19.32 -21.35
N PRO A 31 41.71 20.63 -21.61
CA PRO A 31 40.89 21.56 -20.86
C PRO A 31 39.41 21.26 -21.16
N ASP A 32 38.63 21.00 -20.11
CA ASP A 32 37.16 20.96 -20.18
C ASP A 32 36.66 22.32 -20.68
N GLU A 33 36.21 22.37 -21.93
CA GLU A 33 35.32 23.43 -22.36
C GLU A 33 33.98 23.26 -21.61
N PRO A 34 33.35 24.35 -21.12
CA PRO A 34 32.02 24.30 -20.54
C PRO A 34 30.99 24.09 -21.67
N GLY A 35 30.94 22.87 -22.18
CA GLY A 35 29.96 22.39 -23.12
C GLY A 35 28.74 21.89 -22.36
N GLN A 36 27.61 22.57 -22.60
CA GLN A 36 26.23 22.15 -22.36
C GLN A 36 26.08 20.67 -21.96
N ALA A 37 25.41 20.41 -20.84
CA ALA A 37 24.83 19.11 -20.56
C ALA A 37 23.84 18.78 -21.69
N MET A 38 24.36 18.19 -22.76
CA MET A 38 23.57 17.77 -23.91
C MET A 38 22.92 16.47 -23.52
N PHE A 39 21.60 16.53 -23.34
CA PHE A 39 20.72 15.38 -23.41
C PHE A 39 21.20 14.45 -24.53
N SER A 40 21.43 13.19 -24.18
CA SER A 40 21.79 12.14 -25.13
C SER A 40 20.59 11.80 -26.00
N GLU A 41 20.82 11.24 -27.18
CA GLU A 41 19.76 10.74 -28.05
C GLU A 41 18.86 9.71 -27.32
N SER A 42 19.43 8.94 -26.39
CA SER A 42 18.68 8.05 -25.48
C SER A 42 17.72 8.77 -24.53
N ASP A 43 18.01 10.02 -24.12
CA ASP A 43 17.11 10.80 -23.26
C ASP A 43 15.85 11.26 -24.03
N PHE A 44 15.95 11.40 -25.35
CA PHE A 44 14.80 11.69 -26.23
C PHE A 44 13.98 10.44 -26.57
N TYR A 45 14.55 9.24 -26.37
CA TYR A 45 13.88 7.95 -26.56
C TYR A 45 13.46 7.29 -25.23
N ALA A 46 13.56 7.99 -24.11
CA ALA A 46 13.06 7.50 -22.84
C ALA A 46 11.55 7.20 -22.96
N VAL A 47 11.16 5.96 -22.71
CA VAL A 47 9.75 5.54 -22.74
C VAL A 47 9.02 6.33 -21.66
N ILE A 48 8.04 7.15 -22.07
CA ILE A 48 7.19 7.87 -21.12
C ILE A 48 6.34 6.82 -20.40
N PRO A 49 6.36 6.76 -19.07
CA PRO A 49 5.63 5.76 -18.32
C PRO A 49 4.11 5.97 -18.48
N GLU A 50 3.39 4.86 -18.52
CA GLU A 50 1.94 4.83 -18.53
C GLU A 50 1.38 4.89 -17.10
N VAL A 51 0.29 5.62 -16.94
CA VAL A 51 -0.45 5.80 -15.68
C VAL A 51 -1.93 5.55 -15.90
N ILE A 52 -2.60 5.08 -14.86
CA ILE A 52 -4.05 4.77 -14.89
C ILE A 52 -4.80 5.62 -13.85
N SER A 53 -4.09 6.10 -12.83
CA SER A 53 -4.70 6.56 -11.59
C SER A 53 -5.42 7.91 -11.64
N ALA A 54 -5.34 8.67 -12.73
CA ALA A 54 -6.10 9.92 -12.84
C ALA A 54 -7.50 9.70 -13.47
N THR A 55 -7.55 8.98 -14.59
CA THR A 55 -8.74 8.89 -15.44
C THR A 55 -9.38 7.51 -15.46
N ARG A 56 -8.75 6.51 -14.81
CA ARG A 56 -9.03 5.06 -14.96
C ARG A 56 -8.80 4.52 -16.37
N ILE A 57 -8.17 5.33 -17.23
CA ILE A 57 -7.75 5.00 -18.60
C ILE A 57 -6.22 4.98 -18.59
N THR A 58 -5.62 3.98 -19.25
CA THR A 58 -4.17 3.93 -19.45
C THR A 58 -3.76 5.03 -20.42
N GLN A 59 -2.91 5.95 -19.96
CA GLN A 59 -2.42 7.09 -20.75
C GLN A 59 -0.99 7.42 -20.36
N LYS A 60 -0.26 8.16 -21.20
CA LYS A 60 1.09 8.60 -20.83
C LYS A 60 1.04 9.58 -19.68
N LEU A 61 2.06 9.57 -18.83
CA LEU A 61 2.18 10.51 -17.71
C LEU A 61 2.07 11.98 -18.16
N THR A 62 2.59 12.33 -19.34
CA THR A 62 2.54 13.70 -19.90
C THR A 62 1.16 14.12 -20.40
N GLU A 63 0.28 13.15 -20.64
CA GLU A 63 -1.08 13.36 -21.18
C GLU A 63 -2.12 13.35 -20.05
N ALA A 64 -1.73 12.98 -18.82
CA ALA A 64 -2.66 12.87 -17.71
C ALA A 64 -3.21 14.23 -17.23
N PRO A 65 -4.53 14.38 -17.01
CA PRO A 65 -5.18 15.65 -16.64
C PRO A 65 -5.01 16.02 -15.15
N ALA A 66 -4.05 15.41 -14.46
CA ALA A 66 -3.84 15.60 -13.04
C ALA A 66 -2.35 15.60 -12.70
N SER A 67 -2.01 16.20 -11.56
CA SER A 67 -0.62 16.23 -11.10
C SER A 67 -0.22 14.91 -10.46
N ILE A 68 0.29 13.99 -11.28
CA ILE A 68 0.71 12.67 -10.84
C ILE A 68 2.21 12.68 -10.48
N SER A 69 2.55 12.12 -9.33
CA SER A 69 3.92 11.70 -9.00
C SER A 69 4.02 10.20 -9.17
N LEU A 70 5.04 9.76 -9.91
CA LEU A 70 5.33 8.36 -10.13
C LEU A 70 6.58 7.96 -9.35
N ILE A 71 6.48 6.91 -8.55
CA ILE A 71 7.62 6.23 -7.93
C ILE A 71 7.76 4.88 -8.63
N ASP A 72 8.69 4.78 -9.57
CA ASP A 72 8.94 3.56 -10.32
C ASP A 72 9.78 2.54 -9.55
N ARG A 73 10.01 1.38 -10.19
CA ARG A 73 10.72 0.25 -9.60
C ARG A 73 12.16 0.60 -9.20
N ASP A 74 12.85 1.38 -10.03
CA ASP A 74 14.25 1.72 -9.81
C ASP A 74 14.38 2.71 -8.66
N MET A 75 13.46 3.68 -8.56
CA MET A 75 13.34 4.57 -7.40
C MET A 75 13.06 3.78 -6.12
N ILE A 76 12.13 2.81 -6.15
CA ILE A 76 11.82 1.97 -4.99
C ILE A 76 13.07 1.22 -4.53
N HIS A 77 13.80 0.58 -5.43
CA HIS A 77 15.04 -0.13 -5.12
C HIS A 77 16.14 0.79 -4.57
N ALA A 78 16.32 1.95 -5.20
CA ALA A 78 17.35 2.91 -4.80
C ALA A 78 17.04 3.64 -3.48
N SER A 79 15.77 3.71 -3.08
CA SER A 79 15.34 4.49 -1.92
C SER A 79 15.86 3.99 -0.57
N GLY A 80 16.14 2.69 -0.45
CA GLY A 80 16.43 2.04 0.84
C GLY A 80 15.25 2.06 1.82
N ALA A 81 14.03 2.36 1.34
CA ALA A 81 12.82 2.36 2.15
C ALA A 81 12.56 0.98 2.75
N LEU A 82 12.06 0.96 3.99
CA LEU A 82 11.70 -0.27 4.69
C LEU A 82 10.18 -0.51 4.68
N ASN A 83 9.38 0.54 4.50
CA ASN A 83 7.93 0.49 4.48
C ASN A 83 7.38 1.31 3.30
N ILE A 84 6.16 0.98 2.87
CA ILE A 84 5.49 1.66 1.74
C ILE A 84 5.30 3.16 2.05
N THR A 85 4.98 3.50 3.29
CA THR A 85 4.81 4.89 3.72
C THR A 85 6.10 5.71 3.58
N ASP A 86 7.27 5.11 3.78
CA ASP A 86 8.55 5.81 3.61
C ASP A 86 8.78 6.25 2.16
N LEU A 87 8.32 5.47 1.18
CA LEU A 87 8.40 5.82 -0.24
C LEU A 87 7.59 7.07 -0.55
N LEU A 88 6.46 7.29 0.13
CA LEU A 88 5.62 8.47 -0.10
C LEU A 88 6.32 9.78 0.25
N ARG A 89 7.44 9.75 0.98
CA ARG A 89 8.30 10.94 1.20
C ARG A 89 8.96 11.47 -0.08
N LEU A 90 9.04 10.63 -1.12
CA LEU A 90 9.56 11.02 -2.43
C LEU A 90 8.56 11.89 -3.21
N VAL A 91 7.28 11.91 -2.79
CA VAL A 91 6.24 12.72 -3.43
C VAL A 91 6.28 14.15 -2.88
N PRO A 92 6.39 15.19 -3.73
CA PRO A 92 6.40 16.56 -3.27
C PRO A 92 5.10 16.95 -2.53
N GLY A 93 5.25 17.48 -1.32
CA GLY A 93 4.13 17.90 -0.45
C GLY A 93 3.57 16.79 0.44
N PHE A 94 4.03 15.55 0.28
CA PHE A 94 3.68 14.46 1.19
C PHE A 94 4.53 14.48 2.46
N GLN A 95 3.90 14.03 3.54
CA GLN A 95 4.57 13.75 4.80
C GLN A 95 4.24 12.31 5.19
N ALA A 96 5.27 11.50 5.41
CA ALA A 96 5.14 10.20 6.04
C ALA A 96 5.70 10.27 7.45
N PHE A 97 4.90 9.84 8.41
CA PHE A 97 5.17 10.01 9.83
C PHE A 97 4.72 8.78 10.60
N HIS A 98 5.23 8.63 11.82
CA HIS A 98 4.73 7.63 12.75
C HIS A 98 3.76 8.34 13.68
N VAL A 99 2.48 7.97 13.63
CA VAL A 99 1.45 8.45 14.55
C VAL A 99 1.86 8.04 15.97
N ASN A 100 2.16 6.75 16.16
CA ASN A 100 2.63 6.21 17.42
C ASN A 100 3.32 4.85 17.20
N ALA A 101 4.51 4.61 17.73
CA ALA A 101 5.21 3.33 17.56
C ALA A 101 5.20 2.84 16.09
N ASN A 102 4.65 1.65 15.85
CA ASN A 102 4.51 1.06 14.52
C ASN A 102 3.28 1.55 13.74
N LYS A 103 2.62 2.65 14.13
CA LYS A 103 1.51 3.23 13.37
C LYS A 103 2.02 4.25 12.37
N PHE A 104 2.08 3.83 11.12
CA PHE A 104 2.48 4.70 10.02
C PHE A 104 1.29 5.48 9.49
N GLY A 105 1.53 6.75 9.17
CA GLY A 105 0.59 7.63 8.49
C GLY A 105 1.26 8.29 7.30
N ALA A 106 0.45 8.61 6.30
CA ALA A 106 0.84 9.44 5.16
C ALA A 106 -0.23 10.50 4.93
N THR A 107 0.18 11.73 4.70
CA THR A 107 -0.72 12.86 4.45
C THR A 107 -0.16 13.77 3.37
N TYR A 108 -1.04 14.55 2.75
CA TYR A 108 -0.70 15.56 1.76
C TYR A 108 -1.04 16.95 2.32
N HIS A 109 -0.13 17.93 2.18
CA HIS A 109 -0.28 19.30 2.67
C HIS A 109 -0.53 19.45 4.19
N GLY A 110 -0.05 18.49 5.00
CA GLY A 110 0.13 18.67 6.45
C GLY A 110 -1.16 18.67 7.29
N VAL A 111 -2.32 18.44 6.70
CA VAL A 111 -3.56 18.26 7.48
C VAL A 111 -3.71 16.78 7.82
N SER A 112 -3.27 16.39 9.01
CA SER A 112 -3.39 15.02 9.51
C SER A 112 -3.89 14.95 10.95
N ASP A 113 -4.42 13.79 11.29
CA ASP A 113 -4.73 13.34 12.64
C ASP A 113 -4.21 11.88 12.80
N ASP A 114 -4.60 11.21 13.87
CA ASP A 114 -4.23 9.80 14.14
C ASP A 114 -4.74 8.82 13.08
N PHE A 115 -5.67 9.25 12.22
CA PHE A 115 -6.32 8.45 11.20
C PHE A 115 -6.45 9.28 9.92
N PRO A 116 -5.40 9.42 9.09
CA PRO A 116 -5.50 10.23 7.87
C PRO A 116 -6.55 9.63 6.92
N ARG A 117 -7.74 10.26 6.85
CA ARG A 117 -8.93 9.75 6.13
C ARG A 117 -9.17 10.37 4.75
N ARG A 118 -8.23 11.20 4.28
CA ARG A 118 -8.45 12.09 3.13
C ARG A 118 -7.68 11.66 1.88
N LEU A 119 -7.15 10.44 1.88
CA LEU A 119 -6.46 9.84 0.75
C LEU A 119 -7.10 8.47 0.48
N GLU A 120 -7.55 8.25 -0.74
CA GLU A 120 -7.92 6.90 -1.17
C GLU A 120 -6.65 6.13 -1.52
N VAL A 121 -6.52 4.90 -1.01
CA VAL A 121 -5.37 4.05 -1.26
C VAL A 121 -5.81 2.73 -1.86
N LEU A 122 -5.19 2.39 -2.98
CA LEU A 122 -5.53 1.24 -3.81
C LEU A 122 -4.29 0.36 -3.99
N VAL A 123 -4.51 -0.95 -4.06
CA VAL A 123 -3.53 -1.91 -4.56
C VAL A 123 -4.13 -2.58 -5.78
N ASP A 124 -3.55 -2.38 -6.96
CA ASP A 124 -4.12 -2.83 -8.24
C ASP A 124 -5.60 -2.43 -8.39
N GLY A 125 -5.96 -1.19 -8.02
CA GLY A 125 -7.34 -0.69 -8.07
C GLY A 125 -8.29 -1.21 -6.98
N ARG A 126 -7.84 -2.12 -6.11
CA ARG A 126 -8.60 -2.58 -4.93
C ARG A 126 -8.38 -1.63 -3.76
N SER A 127 -9.46 -1.06 -3.22
CA SER A 127 -9.38 -0.20 -2.02
C SER A 127 -8.89 -1.01 -0.83
N ILE A 128 -7.88 -0.48 -0.13
CA ILE A 128 -7.36 -1.02 1.14
C ILE A 128 -7.73 -0.14 2.35
N TYR A 129 -8.67 0.78 2.14
CA TYR A 129 -9.20 1.64 3.19
C TYR A 129 -10.00 0.82 4.21
N LEU A 130 -9.80 1.11 5.50
CA LEU A 130 -10.49 0.43 6.60
C LEU A 130 -11.62 1.32 7.14
N PRO A 131 -12.89 0.96 6.97
CA PRO A 131 -14.00 1.76 7.47
C PRO A 131 -13.92 1.99 8.99
N LEU A 132 -13.47 0.97 9.72
CA LEU A 132 -13.38 0.97 11.18
C LEU A 132 -12.46 2.07 11.75
N LEU A 133 -11.29 2.25 11.13
CA LEU A 133 -10.30 3.24 11.54
C LEU A 133 -10.34 4.49 10.66
N SER A 134 -11.12 4.46 9.58
CA SER A 134 -11.12 5.47 8.53
C SER A 134 -9.70 5.75 7.98
N THR A 135 -8.86 4.73 7.88
CA THR A 135 -7.49 4.87 7.38
C THR A 135 -6.96 3.54 6.87
N VAL A 136 -5.69 3.48 6.48
CA VAL A 136 -5.00 2.25 6.07
C VAL A 136 -4.15 1.73 7.23
N ASP A 137 -4.26 0.44 7.56
CA ASP A 137 -3.28 -0.23 8.41
C ASP A 137 -2.14 -0.78 7.55
N TRP A 138 -1.12 0.04 7.33
CA TRP A 138 0.01 -0.28 6.44
C TRP A 138 0.75 -1.56 6.82
N ASN A 139 0.75 -1.93 8.10
CA ASN A 139 1.43 -3.14 8.59
C ASN A 139 0.69 -4.43 8.26
N SER A 140 -0.63 -4.37 8.05
CA SER A 140 -1.45 -5.56 7.79
C SER A 140 -1.57 -5.86 6.30
N LEU A 141 -0.98 -5.08 5.41
CA LEU A 141 -1.15 -5.27 3.96
C LEU A 141 -0.53 -6.57 3.45
N GLY A 142 0.54 -7.05 4.11
CA GLY A 142 1.28 -8.23 3.65
C GLY A 142 1.89 -8.05 2.27
N LEU A 143 2.16 -6.81 1.84
CA LEU A 143 2.73 -6.50 0.53
C LEU A 143 4.21 -6.11 0.68
N SER A 144 5.08 -6.87 0.05
CA SER A 144 6.51 -6.55 -0.02
C SER A 144 6.77 -5.39 -0.96
N LEU A 145 7.74 -4.54 -0.62
CA LEU A 145 8.28 -3.54 -1.54
C LEU A 145 8.84 -4.19 -2.82
N ASP A 146 9.30 -5.44 -2.76
CA ASP A 146 9.81 -6.14 -3.94
C ASP A 146 8.74 -6.64 -4.91
N ASP A 147 7.49 -6.70 -4.45
CA ASP A 147 6.32 -7.04 -5.25
C ASP A 147 5.63 -5.80 -5.84
N ILE A 148 6.14 -4.59 -5.58
CA ILE A 148 5.64 -3.33 -6.15
C ILE A 148 6.40 -3.00 -7.43
N GLU A 149 5.65 -2.80 -8.52
CA GLU A 149 6.18 -2.31 -9.80
C GLU A 149 6.34 -0.80 -9.75
N ARG A 150 5.30 -0.10 -9.32
CA ARG A 150 5.30 1.36 -9.19
C ARG A 150 4.20 1.84 -8.24
N ILE A 151 4.35 3.06 -7.75
CA ILE A 151 3.33 3.78 -6.99
C ILE A 151 2.95 5.05 -7.75
N GLU A 152 1.67 5.17 -8.10
CA GLU A 152 1.09 6.33 -8.74
C GLU A 152 0.38 7.17 -7.66
N VAL A 153 0.77 8.44 -7.52
CA VAL A 153 0.17 9.37 -6.55
C VAL A 153 -0.44 10.55 -7.27
N VAL A 154 -1.76 10.58 -7.32
CA VAL A 154 -2.52 11.69 -7.91
C VAL A 154 -2.77 12.71 -6.80
N ARG A 155 -2.28 13.94 -7.01
CA ARG A 155 -2.34 15.00 -6.01
C ARG A 155 -3.46 15.98 -6.28
N GLY A 156 -4.21 16.32 -5.24
CA GLY A 156 -5.34 17.25 -5.31
C GLY A 156 -6.69 16.54 -5.44
N SER A 157 -7.76 17.33 -5.41
CA SER A 157 -9.15 16.85 -5.41
C SER A 157 -9.65 16.36 -6.78
N ASN A 158 -8.78 16.27 -7.78
CA ASN A 158 -9.10 15.91 -9.17
C ASN A 158 -9.15 14.37 -9.36
N VAL A 159 -9.75 13.66 -8.41
CA VAL A 159 -9.97 12.19 -8.53
C VAL A 159 -11.29 11.74 -7.90
N PRO A 160 -12.42 12.43 -8.14
CA PRO A 160 -13.73 11.99 -7.64
C PRO A 160 -14.11 10.58 -8.12
N THR A 161 -13.53 10.10 -9.24
CA THR A 161 -13.77 8.74 -9.73
C THR A 161 -13.37 7.65 -8.73
N TYR A 162 -12.50 7.91 -7.76
CA TYR A 162 -12.14 6.93 -6.71
C TYR A 162 -12.98 7.00 -5.44
N GLY A 163 -13.94 7.93 -5.37
CA GLY A 163 -14.90 8.03 -4.28
C GLY A 163 -14.59 9.11 -3.25
N SER A 164 -15.46 9.19 -2.24
CA SER A 164 -15.49 10.27 -1.24
C SER A 164 -14.24 10.39 -0.36
N ASN A 165 -13.41 9.35 -0.28
CA ASN A 165 -12.15 9.37 0.47
C ASN A 165 -11.01 10.11 -0.26
N ALA A 166 -11.10 10.29 -1.58
CA ALA A 166 -10.03 10.85 -2.41
C ALA A 166 -9.92 12.40 -2.34
N PHE A 167 -10.28 13.01 -1.21
CA PHE A 167 -10.41 14.46 -1.07
C PHE A 167 -9.09 15.22 -1.29
N LEU A 168 -7.97 14.71 -0.76
CA LEU A 168 -6.63 15.28 -0.99
C LEU A 168 -5.88 14.62 -2.17
N GLY A 169 -6.40 13.51 -2.68
CA GLY A 169 -5.78 12.73 -3.75
C GLY A 169 -5.98 11.23 -3.59
N ALA A 170 -5.33 10.48 -4.48
CA ALA A 170 -5.36 9.03 -4.51
C ALA A 170 -3.94 8.44 -4.65
N ILE A 171 -3.70 7.30 -4.01
CA ILE A 171 -2.48 6.52 -4.11
C ILE A 171 -2.87 5.16 -4.70
N ASN A 172 -2.26 4.78 -5.82
CA ASN A 172 -2.43 3.47 -6.40
C ASN A 172 -1.08 2.74 -6.44
N ILE A 173 -1.01 1.62 -5.76
CA ILE A 173 0.16 0.75 -5.72
C ILE A 173 -0.07 -0.33 -6.76
N VAL A 174 0.75 -0.33 -7.81
CA VAL A 174 0.66 -1.33 -8.87
C VAL A 174 1.67 -2.43 -8.58
N THR A 175 1.19 -3.66 -8.42
CA THR A 175 2.04 -4.81 -8.16
C THR A 175 2.64 -5.34 -9.43
N ARG A 176 3.77 -6.04 -9.30
CA ARG A 176 4.49 -6.62 -10.44
C ARG A 176 3.61 -7.66 -11.12
N SER A 177 3.67 -7.72 -12.45
CA SER A 177 3.02 -8.79 -13.19
C SER A 177 3.69 -10.14 -12.88
N PRO A 178 2.92 -11.26 -12.80
CA PRO A 178 3.51 -12.59 -12.76
C PRO A 178 4.46 -12.86 -13.94
N TYR A 179 4.27 -12.18 -15.07
CA TYR A 179 5.12 -12.30 -16.27
C TYR A 179 6.47 -11.60 -16.15
N SER A 180 6.63 -10.67 -15.20
CA SER A 180 7.85 -9.87 -15.08
C SER A 180 9.07 -10.69 -14.68
N GLU A 181 8.87 -11.85 -14.03
CA GLU A 181 9.96 -12.74 -13.57
C GLU A 181 9.55 -14.21 -13.69
N THR A 182 10.52 -15.09 -13.90
CA THR A 182 10.36 -16.54 -13.81
C THR A 182 11.50 -17.13 -12.98
N GLY A 183 11.19 -18.13 -12.16
CA GLY A 183 12.14 -18.80 -11.28
C GLY A 183 11.90 -18.50 -9.81
N ALA A 184 12.88 -18.86 -8.99
CA ALA A 184 12.85 -18.65 -7.54
C ALA A 184 13.78 -17.49 -7.13
N SER A 185 13.36 -16.70 -6.15
CA SER A 185 14.22 -15.75 -5.47
C SER A 185 14.10 -15.91 -3.95
N LEU A 186 15.18 -15.61 -3.25
CA LEU A 186 15.25 -15.58 -1.79
C LEU A 186 15.97 -14.30 -1.38
N LYS A 187 15.33 -13.51 -0.53
CA LYS A 187 15.90 -12.31 0.07
C LYS A 187 15.98 -12.49 1.57
N VAL A 188 17.13 -12.15 2.13
CA VAL A 188 17.38 -12.15 3.57
C VAL A 188 17.98 -10.80 3.94
N LEU A 189 17.41 -10.16 4.96
CA LEU A 189 17.88 -8.89 5.50
C LEU A 189 18.06 -9.03 7.02
N GLY A 190 19.17 -8.52 7.51
CA GLY A 190 19.46 -8.38 8.94
C GLY A 190 19.91 -6.95 9.25
N GLY A 191 19.51 -6.41 10.39
CA GLY A 191 19.84 -5.04 10.77
C GLY A 191 19.81 -4.79 12.28
N SER A 192 19.94 -3.51 12.66
CA SER A 192 19.80 -3.04 14.04
C SER A 192 18.42 -3.39 14.63
N GLN A 193 18.29 -3.32 15.97
CA GLN A 193 17.03 -3.63 16.68
C GLN A 193 16.52 -5.05 16.38
N ASP A 194 17.46 -6.00 16.20
CA ASP A 194 17.17 -7.38 15.82
C ASP A 194 16.26 -7.49 14.58
N THR A 195 16.36 -6.52 13.66
CA THR A 195 15.58 -6.53 12.41
C THR A 195 15.96 -7.74 11.57
N ARG A 196 14.97 -8.53 11.18
CA ARG A 196 15.11 -9.74 10.36
C ARG A 196 13.99 -9.77 9.34
N ARG A 197 14.34 -9.90 8.06
CA ARG A 197 13.36 -10.13 7.00
C ARG A 197 13.80 -11.29 6.14
N VAL A 198 12.88 -12.20 5.86
CA VAL A 198 13.10 -13.32 4.94
C VAL A 198 11.92 -13.36 3.99
N GLU A 199 12.19 -13.31 2.70
CA GLU A 199 11.18 -13.40 1.65
C GLU A 199 11.61 -14.43 0.61
N GLY A 200 10.71 -15.35 0.30
CA GLY A 200 10.85 -16.27 -0.81
C GLY A 200 9.79 -15.99 -1.88
N ARG A 201 10.20 -15.97 -3.14
CA ARG A 201 9.30 -15.86 -4.29
C ARG A 201 9.52 -17.01 -5.25
N PHE A 202 8.46 -17.48 -5.87
CA PHE A 202 8.52 -18.44 -6.97
C PHE A 202 7.50 -18.07 -8.04
N SER A 203 7.98 -17.86 -9.27
CA SER A 203 7.16 -17.58 -10.44
C SER A 203 7.36 -18.65 -11.51
N VAL A 204 6.28 -19.16 -12.09
CA VAL A 204 6.33 -20.25 -13.06
C VAL A 204 5.24 -20.12 -14.13
N PRO A 205 5.57 -20.32 -15.41
CA PRO A 205 4.58 -20.51 -16.46
C PRO A 205 3.95 -21.91 -16.35
N VAL A 206 2.63 -21.98 -16.39
CA VAL A 206 1.86 -23.23 -16.39
C VAL A 206 0.84 -23.18 -17.53
N GLY A 207 1.20 -23.76 -18.69
CA GLY A 207 0.37 -23.69 -19.89
C GLY A 207 0.25 -22.26 -20.42
N ASN A 208 -0.97 -21.74 -20.52
CA ASN A 208 -1.28 -20.35 -20.87
C ASN A 208 -1.49 -19.44 -19.64
N ALA A 209 -1.07 -19.89 -18.46
CA ALA A 209 -1.08 -19.11 -17.25
C ALA A 209 0.34 -18.84 -16.76
N GLN A 210 0.50 -17.74 -16.02
CA GLN A 210 1.70 -17.44 -15.26
C GLN A 210 1.29 -17.29 -13.80
N LEU A 211 1.94 -18.05 -12.91
CA LEU A 211 1.65 -18.06 -11.49
C LEU A 211 2.84 -17.54 -10.71
N ARG A 212 2.58 -16.78 -9.64
CA ARG A 212 3.55 -16.30 -8.67
C ARG A 212 3.05 -16.59 -7.26
N VAL A 213 3.97 -17.04 -6.41
CA VAL A 213 3.81 -17.14 -4.97
C VAL A 213 4.92 -16.33 -4.30
N THR A 214 4.56 -15.46 -3.36
CA THR A 214 5.51 -14.76 -2.48
C THR A 214 5.14 -15.12 -1.04
N ALA A 215 6.11 -15.49 -0.23
CA ALA A 215 5.93 -15.68 1.21
C ALA A 215 7.03 -14.91 1.96
N GLY A 216 6.66 -14.23 3.03
CA GLY A 216 7.60 -13.41 3.79
C GLY A 216 7.35 -13.44 5.29
N HIS A 217 8.42 -13.18 6.02
CA HIS A 217 8.45 -12.97 7.46
C HIS A 217 9.31 -11.75 7.75
N ASP A 218 8.72 -10.74 8.38
CA ASP A 218 9.39 -9.53 8.84
C ASP A 218 9.28 -9.44 10.37
N GLN A 219 10.39 -9.13 11.03
CA GLN A 219 10.45 -8.90 12.47
C GLN A 219 11.42 -7.76 12.80
N ASN A 220 11.10 -6.99 13.84
CA ASN A 220 12.05 -6.18 14.59
C ASN A 220 11.63 -6.14 16.07
N ASP A 221 12.60 -5.99 16.96
CA ASP A 221 12.36 -5.93 18.41
C ASP A 221 12.08 -4.49 18.91
N GLY A 222 12.05 -3.53 17.98
CA GLY A 222 11.83 -2.12 18.28
C GLY A 222 13.01 -1.48 19.02
N SER A 223 12.76 -0.29 19.54
CA SER A 223 13.75 0.44 20.33
C SER A 223 13.68 0.06 21.82
N ASP A 224 14.83 0.04 22.49
CA ASP A 224 14.88 -0.17 23.96
C ASP A 224 14.07 0.87 24.75
N ARG A 225 13.87 2.06 24.17
CA ARG A 225 13.17 3.18 24.80
C ARG A 225 11.65 2.98 24.78
N PHE A 226 11.11 2.50 23.66
CA PHE A 226 9.66 2.45 23.44
C PHE A 226 9.11 1.03 23.47
N GLN A 227 9.95 0.00 23.33
CA GLN A 227 9.53 -1.41 23.28
C GLN A 227 8.45 -1.63 22.22
N ASP A 228 8.70 -1.07 21.03
CA ASP A 228 7.78 -0.99 19.90
C ASP A 228 8.12 -2.04 18.85
N GLY A 229 8.16 -3.32 19.25
CA GLY A 229 8.43 -4.41 18.33
C GLY A 229 7.29 -4.65 17.34
N ALA A 230 7.62 -5.27 16.21
CA ALA A 230 6.61 -5.72 15.27
C ALA A 230 7.05 -7.01 14.60
N ARG A 231 6.07 -7.84 14.27
CA ARG A 231 6.27 -9.03 13.46
C ARG A 231 5.11 -9.17 12.48
N SER A 232 5.40 -9.48 11.24
CA SER A 232 4.41 -9.85 10.23
C SER A 232 4.88 -11.05 9.43
N GLU A 233 3.92 -11.88 9.06
CA GLU A 233 4.09 -12.99 8.14
C GLU A 233 3.02 -12.84 7.06
N TYR A 234 3.39 -13.12 5.82
CA TYR A 234 2.46 -13.00 4.71
C TYR A 234 2.70 -14.03 3.62
N LEU A 235 1.63 -14.34 2.90
CA LEU A 235 1.60 -15.19 1.71
C LEU A 235 0.74 -14.51 0.66
N ASN A 236 1.31 -14.25 -0.51
CA ASN A 236 0.62 -13.71 -1.67
C ASN A 236 0.68 -14.71 -2.82
N LEU A 237 -0.47 -14.88 -3.47
CA LEU A 237 -0.67 -15.67 -4.67
C LEU A 237 -1.14 -14.72 -5.77
N SER A 238 -0.53 -14.79 -6.94
CA SER A 238 -0.96 -14.04 -8.11
C SER A 238 -0.89 -14.94 -9.34
N GLY A 239 -1.93 -14.91 -10.17
CA GLY A 239 -2.00 -15.69 -11.39
C GLY A 239 -2.62 -14.88 -12.50
N THR A 240 -2.02 -14.90 -13.69
CA THR A 240 -2.61 -14.34 -14.89
C THR A 240 -2.82 -15.45 -15.91
N LEU A 241 -4.03 -15.58 -16.42
CA LEU A 241 -4.44 -16.56 -17.43
C LEU A 241 -4.96 -15.80 -18.64
N ALA A 242 -4.56 -16.20 -19.85
CA ALA A 242 -5.17 -15.72 -21.09
C ALA A 242 -5.89 -16.88 -21.80
N PRO A 243 -7.19 -17.13 -21.50
CA PRO A 243 -7.92 -18.25 -22.09
C PRO A 243 -8.07 -18.11 -23.61
N THR A 244 -8.18 -16.87 -24.10
CA THR A 244 -8.26 -16.52 -25.51
C THR A 244 -7.32 -15.34 -25.80
N LEU A 245 -7.24 -14.89 -27.05
CA LEU A 245 -6.51 -13.67 -27.41
C LEU A 245 -7.23 -12.38 -26.98
N ALA A 246 -8.54 -12.47 -26.70
CA ALA A 246 -9.37 -11.35 -26.27
C ALA A 246 -9.51 -11.28 -24.74
N ASP A 247 -9.33 -12.41 -24.06
CA ASP A 247 -9.62 -12.54 -22.62
C ASP A 247 -8.35 -12.64 -21.79
N THR A 248 -8.24 -11.80 -20.78
CA THR A 248 -7.22 -11.91 -19.72
C THR A 248 -7.89 -11.97 -18.36
N VAL A 249 -7.49 -12.93 -17.53
CA VAL A 249 -7.99 -13.12 -16.17
C VAL A 249 -6.83 -13.00 -15.19
N LEU A 250 -6.86 -12.00 -14.32
CA LEU A 250 -5.98 -11.84 -13.17
C LEU A 250 -6.68 -12.36 -11.92
N MET A 251 -6.01 -13.23 -11.19
CA MET A 251 -6.41 -13.73 -9.89
C MET A 251 -5.33 -13.37 -8.87
N GLN A 252 -5.74 -12.88 -7.71
CA GLN A 252 -4.84 -12.69 -6.59
C GLN A 252 -5.50 -13.12 -5.30
N ALA A 253 -4.70 -13.60 -4.36
CA ALA A 253 -5.11 -13.82 -2.98
C ALA A 253 -3.93 -13.51 -2.07
N GLY A 254 -4.18 -12.87 -0.95
CA GLY A 254 -3.15 -12.58 0.04
C GLY A 254 -3.64 -12.87 1.45
N PHE A 255 -2.71 -13.28 2.30
CA PHE A 255 -2.91 -13.52 3.72
C PHE A 255 -1.78 -12.85 4.48
N SER A 256 -2.10 -12.15 5.55
CA SER A 256 -1.12 -11.59 6.46
C SER A 256 -1.56 -11.83 7.90
N SER A 257 -0.59 -12.09 8.78
CA SER A 257 -0.83 -12.13 10.21
C SER A 257 0.40 -11.66 10.96
N GLY A 258 0.20 -11.05 12.11
CA GLY A 258 1.30 -10.52 12.88
C GLY A 258 0.82 -9.72 14.07
N TYR A 259 1.78 -9.10 14.74
CA TYR A 259 1.48 -8.09 15.75
C TYR A 259 2.32 -6.84 15.48
N SER A 260 1.78 -5.71 15.92
CA SER A 260 2.51 -4.45 15.97
C SER A 260 2.24 -3.82 17.32
N ASP A 261 3.30 -3.48 18.02
CA ASP A 261 3.19 -2.78 19.30
C ASP A 261 2.68 -1.35 19.06
N ARG A 262 1.62 -0.96 19.80
CA ARG A 262 0.95 0.34 19.72
C ARG A 262 0.97 1.00 21.10
N GLY A 263 1.24 2.30 21.14
CA GLY A 263 1.22 3.04 22.40
C GLY A 263 1.66 4.48 22.22
N ASP A 264 1.25 5.35 23.15
CA ASP A 264 1.52 6.78 23.12
C ASP A 264 3.01 7.06 23.41
N MET A 265 3.74 7.54 22.41
CA MET A 265 5.17 7.85 22.52
C MET A 265 5.46 9.15 23.27
N ASP A 266 4.48 10.06 23.38
CA ASP A 266 4.59 11.27 24.20
C ASP A 266 4.34 10.96 25.68
N ARG A 267 3.53 9.94 25.97
CA ARG A 267 3.22 9.47 27.31
C ARG A 267 3.85 8.10 27.59
N THR A 268 5.18 8.08 27.71
CA THR A 268 5.96 6.85 27.97
C THR A 268 5.62 6.12 29.28
N PHE A 269 4.75 6.69 30.13
CA PHE A 269 4.21 6.04 31.32
C PHE A 269 2.97 5.17 31.03
N LYS A 270 2.33 5.34 29.87
CA LYS A 270 1.26 4.46 29.37
C LYS A 270 1.88 3.21 28.74
N PRO A 271 1.15 2.07 28.73
CA PRO A 271 1.69 0.84 28.17
C PRO A 271 1.79 0.94 26.66
N VAL A 272 2.83 0.33 26.12
CA VAL A 272 2.84 -0.14 24.73
C VAL A 272 2.22 -1.54 24.73
N ILE A 273 1.19 -1.73 23.91
CA ILE A 273 0.36 -2.93 23.88
C ILE A 273 0.48 -3.56 22.49
N PRO A 274 0.75 -4.87 22.39
CA PRO A 274 0.71 -5.56 21.12
C PRO A 274 -0.71 -5.59 20.58
N ARG A 275 -0.87 -5.14 19.33
CA ARG A 275 -2.08 -5.34 18.54
C ARG A 275 -1.82 -6.42 17.50
N ASP A 276 -2.54 -7.53 17.62
CA ASP A 276 -2.57 -8.56 16.61
C ASP A 276 -3.41 -8.11 15.41
N ALA A 277 -2.94 -8.43 14.21
CA ALA A 277 -3.65 -8.22 12.96
C ALA A 277 -3.70 -9.54 12.18
N GLN A 278 -4.84 -9.81 11.58
CA GLN A 278 -5.04 -10.86 10.59
C GLN A 278 -5.80 -10.26 9.42
N ALA A 279 -5.18 -10.23 8.24
CA ALA A 279 -5.82 -9.76 7.03
C ALA A 279 -5.79 -10.83 5.95
N ASN A 280 -6.81 -10.84 5.11
CA ASN A 280 -6.74 -11.56 3.86
C ASN A 280 -7.55 -10.84 2.78
N TYR A 281 -7.20 -11.09 1.54
CA TYR A 281 -7.97 -10.61 0.40
C TYR A 281 -8.03 -11.66 -0.69
N GLN A 282 -9.07 -11.57 -1.51
CA GLN A 282 -9.20 -12.29 -2.77
C GLN A 282 -9.62 -11.30 -3.84
N TYR A 283 -9.01 -11.40 -5.02
CA TYR A 283 -9.25 -10.49 -6.13
C TYR A 283 -9.32 -11.24 -7.45
N LEU A 284 -10.32 -10.92 -8.24
CA LEU A 284 -10.48 -11.37 -9.61
C LEU A 284 -10.67 -10.15 -10.50
N ARG A 285 -9.96 -10.11 -11.62
CA ARG A 285 -10.21 -9.15 -12.70
C ARG A 285 -10.22 -9.91 -14.02
N TRP A 286 -11.25 -9.69 -14.81
CA TRP A 286 -11.36 -10.18 -16.17
C TRP A 286 -11.42 -8.99 -17.11
N ASN A 287 -10.56 -9.00 -18.12
CA ASN A 287 -10.54 -8.05 -19.21
C ASN A 287 -10.90 -8.77 -20.50
N HIS A 288 -11.78 -8.15 -21.28
CA HIS A 288 -12.22 -8.62 -22.59
C HIS A 288 -12.07 -7.51 -23.62
N VAL A 289 -11.18 -7.73 -24.58
CA VAL A 289 -10.98 -6.84 -25.73
C VAL A 289 -11.93 -7.30 -26.82
N THR A 290 -12.97 -6.51 -27.09
CA THR A 290 -13.95 -6.81 -28.15
C THR A 290 -13.33 -6.53 -29.53
N ASP A 291 -12.64 -5.39 -29.63
CA ASP A 291 -11.88 -4.94 -30.79
C ASP A 291 -10.81 -3.92 -30.35
N SER A 292 -10.07 -3.34 -31.31
CA SER A 292 -9.00 -2.38 -31.01
C SER A 292 -9.47 -1.09 -30.34
N ALA A 293 -10.77 -0.81 -30.34
CA ALA A 293 -11.37 0.40 -29.79
C ALA A 293 -12.22 0.12 -28.54
N SER A 294 -12.40 -1.14 -28.12
CA SER A 294 -13.40 -1.52 -27.12
C SER A 294 -12.89 -2.58 -26.16
N GLU A 295 -12.86 -2.24 -24.87
CA GLU A 295 -12.46 -3.14 -23.79
C GLU A 295 -13.50 -3.12 -22.65
N THR A 296 -13.84 -4.30 -22.15
CA THR A 296 -14.66 -4.46 -20.94
C THR A 296 -13.82 -5.08 -19.84
N GLN A 297 -13.84 -4.47 -18.66
CA GLN A 297 -13.22 -4.98 -17.45
C GLN A 297 -14.32 -5.30 -16.42
N VAL A 298 -14.26 -6.48 -15.83
CA VAL A 298 -15.05 -6.84 -14.65
C VAL A 298 -14.09 -7.18 -13.54
N SER A 299 -14.26 -6.56 -12.38
CA SER A 299 -13.44 -6.84 -11.20
C SER A 299 -14.31 -7.13 -9.99
N ALA A 300 -13.85 -8.05 -9.15
CA ALA A 300 -14.50 -8.37 -7.89
C ALA A 300 -13.45 -8.68 -6.84
N TYR A 301 -13.61 -8.14 -5.63
CA TYR A 301 -12.74 -8.46 -4.52
C TYR A 301 -13.48 -8.60 -3.20
N HIS A 302 -12.81 -9.31 -2.30
CA HIS A 302 -13.13 -9.39 -0.89
C HIS A 302 -11.90 -9.00 -0.07
N ASN A 303 -12.09 -8.16 0.95
CA ASN A 303 -11.09 -7.83 1.96
C ASN A 303 -11.63 -8.16 3.35
N TYR A 304 -10.81 -8.83 4.14
CA TYR A 304 -11.06 -9.09 5.54
C TYR A 304 -9.90 -8.58 6.39
N LEU A 305 -10.22 -7.93 7.51
CA LEU A 305 -9.26 -7.59 8.56
C LEU A 305 -9.88 -7.88 9.93
N ASN A 306 -9.09 -8.48 10.80
CA ASN A 306 -9.38 -8.61 12.22
C ASN A 306 -8.21 -8.04 13.03
N LEU A 307 -8.50 -7.01 13.81
CA LEU A 307 -7.60 -6.40 14.78
C LEU A 307 -8.02 -6.85 16.17
N SER A 308 -7.08 -7.40 16.95
CA SER A 308 -7.34 -7.81 18.32
C SER A 308 -6.28 -7.31 19.28
N VAL A 309 -6.73 -6.96 20.47
CA VAL A 309 -5.89 -6.52 21.59
C VAL A 309 -6.21 -7.38 22.80
N ALA A 310 -5.17 -7.79 23.53
CA ALA A 310 -5.32 -8.58 24.75
C ALA A 310 -6.09 -7.81 25.83
N ALA A 311 -6.84 -8.55 26.66
CA ALA A 311 -7.47 -7.96 27.83
C ALA A 311 -6.39 -7.51 28.85
N PRO A 312 -6.52 -6.32 29.44
CA PRO A 312 -5.56 -5.86 30.43
C PRO A 312 -5.68 -6.68 31.72
N THR A 313 -4.56 -6.86 32.42
CA THR A 313 -4.53 -7.50 33.73
C THR A 313 -4.88 -6.52 34.84
N VAL A 314 -5.22 -7.02 36.03
CA VAL A 314 -5.40 -6.17 37.23
C VAL A 314 -4.14 -5.34 37.50
N ALA A 315 -2.95 -5.91 37.29
CA ALA A 315 -1.69 -5.21 37.47
C ALA A 315 -1.52 -4.05 36.47
N ASP A 316 -1.96 -4.25 35.21
CA ASP A 316 -1.93 -3.20 34.19
C ASP A 316 -2.84 -2.03 34.60
N LEU A 317 -4.06 -2.31 35.06
CA LEU A 317 -4.99 -1.28 35.50
C LEU A 317 -4.50 -0.52 36.74
N VAL A 318 -3.89 -1.22 37.69
CA VAL A 318 -3.29 -0.58 38.88
C VAL A 318 -2.13 0.32 38.46
N LYS A 319 -1.26 -0.16 37.56
CA LYS A 319 -0.05 0.54 37.13
C LYS A 319 -0.36 1.74 36.23
N TYR A 320 -1.21 1.56 35.24
CA TYR A 320 -1.39 2.51 34.14
C TYR A 320 -2.64 3.40 34.26
N GLU A 321 -3.65 2.94 35.00
CA GLU A 321 -4.87 3.69 35.28
C GLU A 321 -4.98 4.13 36.75
N GLY A 322 -4.04 3.72 37.61
CA GLY A 322 -4.02 4.10 39.02
C GLY A 322 -5.19 3.54 39.85
N LEU A 323 -5.85 2.49 39.33
CA LEU A 323 -7.04 1.92 39.96
C LEU A 323 -6.67 1.08 41.20
N PRO A 324 -7.45 1.14 42.30
CA PRO A 324 -7.29 0.20 43.41
C PRO A 324 -7.47 -1.24 42.93
N ALA A 325 -6.61 -2.17 43.36
CA ALA A 325 -6.61 -3.55 42.85
C ALA A 325 -7.97 -4.26 42.95
N GLY A 326 -8.70 -4.06 44.06
CA GLY A 326 -10.05 -4.61 44.21
C GLY A 326 -11.07 -4.04 43.23
N PHE A 327 -10.97 -2.74 42.91
CA PHE A 327 -11.81 -2.11 41.90
C PHE A 327 -11.44 -2.57 40.49
N ALA A 328 -10.14 -2.63 40.17
CA ALA A 328 -9.66 -3.15 38.89
C ALA A 328 -10.12 -4.59 38.63
N ALA A 329 -10.08 -5.46 39.64
CA ALA A 329 -10.60 -6.82 39.53
C ALA A 329 -12.12 -6.85 39.28
N ALA A 330 -12.89 -6.02 40.00
CA ALA A 330 -14.33 -5.92 39.80
C ALA A 330 -14.68 -5.33 38.41
N LEU A 331 -13.92 -4.34 37.94
CA LEU A 331 -14.10 -3.74 36.62
C LEU A 331 -13.94 -4.77 35.51
N LEU A 332 -12.85 -5.55 35.54
CA LEU A 332 -12.61 -6.60 34.54
C LEU A 332 -13.64 -7.73 34.61
N ALA A 333 -14.09 -8.09 35.81
CA ALA A 333 -15.13 -9.12 35.98
C ALA A 333 -16.49 -8.67 35.43
N GLN A 334 -16.83 -7.39 35.54
CA GLN A 334 -18.10 -6.84 35.05
C GLN A 334 -18.03 -6.42 33.57
N ASN A 335 -16.82 -6.18 33.04
CA ASN A 335 -16.59 -5.67 31.68
C ASN A 335 -15.55 -6.55 30.97
N PRO A 336 -15.89 -7.78 30.58
CA PRO A 336 -14.95 -8.70 29.93
C PRO A 336 -14.39 -8.18 28.59
N ASP A 337 -15.11 -7.28 27.93
CA ASP A 337 -14.70 -6.63 26.68
C ASP A 337 -13.88 -5.35 26.88
N PHE A 338 -13.61 -4.94 28.12
CA PHE A 338 -12.77 -3.77 28.39
C PHE A 338 -11.35 -3.99 27.84
N ARG A 339 -10.85 -2.99 27.11
CA ARG A 339 -9.48 -2.96 26.56
C ARG A 339 -8.87 -1.59 26.85
N LEU A 340 -7.54 -1.56 27.03
CA LEU A 340 -6.80 -0.30 27.22
C LEU A 340 -6.57 0.44 25.90
N ASP A 341 -6.56 -0.29 24.78
CA ASP A 341 -6.53 0.25 23.42
C ASP A 341 -7.88 0.00 22.74
N SER A 342 -8.40 1.00 22.06
CA SER A 342 -9.71 0.94 21.38
C SER A 342 -9.61 0.48 19.92
N GLU A 343 -8.41 0.39 19.32
CA GLU A 343 -8.21 0.09 17.91
C GLU A 343 -8.30 -1.42 17.61
N HIS A 344 -9.39 -2.04 18.05
CA HIS A 344 -9.71 -3.45 17.76
C HIS A 344 -11.05 -3.57 17.04
N GLY A 345 -11.23 -4.67 16.30
CA GLY A 345 -12.47 -4.96 15.60
C GLY A 345 -12.27 -5.73 14.31
N LYS A 346 -13.36 -5.94 13.59
CA LYS A 346 -13.38 -6.68 12.33
C LYS A 346 -13.95 -5.82 11.22
N THR A 347 -13.37 -5.92 10.04
CA THR A 347 -13.92 -5.33 8.82
C THR A 347 -13.97 -6.38 7.73
N GLU A 348 -15.05 -6.34 6.96
CA GLU A 348 -15.28 -7.22 5.82
C GLU A 348 -15.87 -6.37 4.69
N LEU A 349 -15.27 -6.43 3.51
CA LEU A 349 -15.64 -5.60 2.36
C LEU A 349 -15.72 -6.48 1.13
N TYR A 350 -16.84 -6.41 0.43
CA TYR A 350 -17.06 -7.02 -0.88
C TYR A 350 -17.32 -5.93 -1.90
N ASP A 351 -16.66 -5.97 -3.05
CA ASP A 351 -16.84 -5.00 -4.14
C ASP A 351 -16.87 -5.73 -5.46
N ILE A 352 -17.79 -5.33 -6.33
CA ILE A 352 -17.87 -5.75 -7.73
C ILE A 352 -18.05 -4.52 -8.61
N GLU A 353 -17.26 -4.42 -9.66
CA GLU A 353 -17.27 -3.31 -10.59
C GLU A 353 -17.18 -3.81 -12.03
N VAL A 354 -18.03 -3.25 -12.90
CA VAL A 354 -17.93 -3.39 -14.34
C VAL A 354 -17.54 -2.03 -14.91
N GLN A 355 -16.52 -2.03 -15.76
CA GLN A 355 -16.05 -0.87 -16.49
C GLN A 355 -15.99 -1.21 -17.97
N HIS A 356 -16.37 -0.27 -18.82
CA HIS A 356 -16.25 -0.39 -20.26
C HIS A 356 -15.61 0.86 -20.83
N THR A 357 -14.62 0.66 -21.70
CA THR A 357 -13.89 1.73 -22.37
C THR A 357 -14.09 1.60 -23.87
N GLN A 358 -14.49 2.69 -24.51
CA GLN A 358 -14.72 2.76 -25.95
C GLN A 358 -14.01 3.97 -26.54
N GLN A 359 -13.14 3.75 -27.52
CA GLN A 359 -12.66 4.78 -28.42
C GLN A 359 -13.71 4.99 -29.52
N TRP A 360 -14.32 6.17 -29.58
CA TRP A 360 -15.28 6.51 -30.65
C TRP A 360 -14.57 7.03 -31.89
N ILE A 361 -13.50 7.79 -31.68
CA ILE A 361 -12.59 8.25 -32.72
C ILE A 361 -11.19 7.90 -32.24
N PRO A 362 -10.44 7.05 -32.97
CA PRO A 362 -9.10 6.64 -32.57
C PRO A 362 -8.25 7.85 -32.22
N GLU A 363 -7.62 7.80 -31.04
CA GLU A 363 -6.72 8.83 -30.50
C GLU A 363 -7.34 10.22 -30.25
N GLN A 364 -8.64 10.42 -30.51
CA GLN A 364 -9.32 11.71 -30.32
C GLN A 364 -10.44 11.69 -29.29
N THR A 365 -11.17 10.59 -29.19
CA THR A 365 -12.32 10.52 -28.29
C THR A 365 -12.41 9.17 -27.62
N THR A 366 -12.21 9.16 -26.31
CA THR A 366 -12.33 7.97 -25.46
C THR A 366 -13.43 8.19 -24.45
N PHE A 367 -14.39 7.28 -24.38
CA PHE A 367 -15.43 7.28 -23.38
C PHE A 367 -15.32 6.04 -22.51
N LEU A 368 -15.28 6.25 -21.20
CA LEU A 368 -15.28 5.22 -20.17
C LEU A 368 -16.55 5.37 -19.33
N TRP A 369 -17.19 4.26 -19.01
CA TRP A 369 -18.26 4.22 -18.02
C TRP A 369 -18.16 2.98 -17.15
N GLY A 370 -18.77 3.03 -15.98
CA GLY A 370 -18.81 1.86 -15.10
C GLY A 370 -19.89 1.91 -14.03
N LEU A 371 -20.20 0.73 -13.52
CA LEU A 371 -21.15 0.47 -12.46
C LEU A 371 -20.47 -0.39 -11.39
N GLY A 372 -20.52 0.07 -10.15
CA GLY A 372 -19.97 -0.64 -9.00
C GLY A 372 -21.00 -0.84 -7.90
N TYR A 373 -20.89 -1.98 -7.21
CA TYR A 373 -21.58 -2.25 -5.96
C TYR A 373 -20.56 -2.64 -4.90
N ARG A 374 -20.71 -2.07 -3.71
CA ARG A 374 -19.90 -2.39 -2.55
C ARG A 374 -20.76 -2.67 -1.34
N GLN A 375 -20.41 -3.70 -0.59
CA GLN A 375 -20.91 -3.97 0.74
C GLN A 375 -19.76 -3.91 1.74
N GLU A 376 -19.93 -3.14 2.80
CA GLU A 376 -18.97 -3.00 3.89
C GLU A 376 -19.62 -3.37 5.22
N THR A 377 -18.94 -4.19 6.02
CA THR A 377 -19.28 -4.46 7.42
C THR A 377 -18.10 -4.07 8.29
N ALA A 378 -18.37 -3.34 9.38
CA ALA A 378 -17.40 -3.07 10.43
C ALA A 378 -18.00 -3.45 11.79
N GLN A 379 -17.22 -4.08 12.66
CA GLN A 379 -17.64 -4.47 14.01
C GLN A 379 -16.57 -4.08 15.03
N SER A 380 -16.95 -3.31 16.05
CA SER A 380 -16.11 -2.99 17.20
C SER A 380 -16.95 -2.44 18.35
N GLY A 381 -16.79 -3.01 19.54
CA GLY A 381 -17.45 -2.48 20.74
C GLY A 381 -16.90 -1.13 21.21
N ALA A 382 -15.61 -0.86 20.95
CA ALA A 382 -14.95 0.36 21.41
C ALA A 382 -15.13 1.52 20.42
N LEU A 383 -14.92 1.26 19.12
CA LEU A 383 -14.96 2.30 18.09
C LEU A 383 -16.39 2.61 17.60
N LEU A 384 -17.30 1.63 17.64
CA LEU A 384 -18.68 1.79 17.15
C LEU A 384 -19.70 1.96 18.30
N GLN A 385 -19.21 2.03 19.55
CA GLN A 385 -20.01 2.29 20.75
C GLN A 385 -21.33 1.50 20.77
N GLU A 386 -22.48 2.16 20.94
CA GLU A 386 -23.81 1.56 21.09
C GLU A 386 -24.27 0.74 19.86
N ARG A 387 -23.72 0.99 18.67
CA ARG A 387 -24.10 0.24 17.47
C ARG A 387 -23.40 -1.12 17.42
N GLY A 388 -22.14 -1.20 17.87
CA GLY A 388 -21.30 -2.39 17.89
C GLY A 388 -20.96 -2.99 16.51
N ARG A 389 -21.79 -2.74 15.50
CA ARG A 389 -21.66 -3.16 14.11
C ARG A 389 -22.31 -2.13 13.19
N ILE A 390 -21.66 -1.84 12.06
CA ILE A 390 -22.19 -1.03 10.97
C ILE A 390 -22.12 -1.87 9.71
N ASN A 391 -23.20 -1.83 8.92
CA ASN A 391 -23.23 -2.38 7.57
C ASN A 391 -23.62 -1.24 6.62
N GLU A 392 -22.93 -1.12 5.49
CA GLU A 392 -23.20 -0.15 4.45
C GLU A 392 -23.24 -0.84 3.09
N ASP A 393 -24.25 -0.50 2.29
CA ASP A 393 -24.39 -0.91 0.90
C ASP A 393 -24.28 0.33 0.03
N ARG A 394 -23.43 0.28 -0.99
CA ARG A 394 -23.11 1.42 -1.84
C ARG A 394 -23.14 1.06 -3.31
N TRP A 395 -23.85 1.86 -4.10
CA TRP A 395 -23.90 1.78 -5.55
C TRP A 395 -23.21 2.99 -6.16
N ARG A 396 -22.42 2.77 -7.21
CA ARG A 396 -21.67 3.81 -7.92
C ARG A 396 -21.91 3.68 -9.41
N LEU A 397 -22.30 4.77 -10.07
CA LEU A 397 -22.33 4.89 -11.52
C LEU A 397 -21.37 6.01 -11.89
N PHE A 398 -20.43 5.77 -12.79
CA PHE A 398 -19.45 6.77 -13.20
C PHE A 398 -19.23 6.76 -14.70
N GLY A 399 -18.74 7.88 -15.21
CA GLY A 399 -18.27 8.00 -16.58
C GLY A 399 -17.21 9.08 -16.72
N ASN A 400 -16.33 8.90 -17.69
CA ASN A 400 -15.30 9.85 -18.08
C ASN A 400 -15.24 9.95 -19.61
N LEU A 401 -15.27 11.16 -20.14
CA LEU A 401 -15.09 11.45 -21.55
C LEU A 401 -13.80 12.26 -21.74
N GLU A 402 -12.86 11.67 -22.48
CA GLU A 402 -11.65 12.33 -22.93
C GLU A 402 -11.81 12.78 -24.38
N LEU A 403 -11.43 14.03 -24.65
CA LEU A 403 -11.43 14.63 -25.99
C LEU A 403 -10.07 15.26 -26.29
N VAL A 404 -9.47 14.88 -27.41
CA VAL A 404 -8.22 15.45 -27.94
C VAL A 404 -8.53 16.16 -29.26
N PRO A 405 -9.10 17.38 -29.23
CA PRO A 405 -9.46 18.11 -30.43
C PRO A 405 -8.26 18.60 -31.25
N ALA A 406 -7.06 18.65 -30.65
CA ALA A 406 -5.80 19.01 -31.27
C ALA A 406 -4.62 18.44 -30.45
N ASP A 407 -3.45 18.23 -31.06
CA ASP A 407 -2.27 17.61 -30.44
C ASP A 407 -1.80 18.27 -29.12
N ALA A 408 -2.14 19.54 -28.90
CA ALA A 408 -1.76 20.30 -27.72
C ALA A 408 -2.89 20.48 -26.69
N ILE A 409 -4.07 19.92 -26.93
CA ILE A 409 -5.26 20.12 -26.10
C ILE A 409 -5.90 18.76 -25.81
N THR A 410 -5.96 18.41 -24.53
CA THR A 410 -6.76 17.29 -24.00
C THR A 410 -7.77 17.86 -23.02
N LEU A 411 -9.05 17.49 -23.18
CA LEU A 411 -10.14 17.88 -22.30
C LEU A 411 -10.71 16.63 -21.64
N ASN A 412 -10.94 16.68 -20.32
CA ASN A 412 -11.48 15.55 -19.56
C ASN A 412 -12.76 15.96 -18.81
N PHE A 413 -13.82 15.15 -18.99
CA PHE A 413 -15.13 15.36 -18.39
C PHE A 413 -15.57 14.11 -17.63
N GLY A 414 -15.47 14.16 -16.31
CA GLY A 414 -15.85 13.06 -15.42
C GLY A 414 -17.12 13.36 -14.62
N ALA A 415 -17.88 12.33 -14.30
CA ALA A 415 -18.94 12.42 -13.30
C ALA A 415 -19.15 11.09 -12.60
N MET A 416 -19.48 11.15 -11.31
CA MET A 416 -19.87 9.99 -10.51
C MET A 416 -21.16 10.28 -9.73
N LEU A 417 -22.05 9.29 -9.72
CA LEU A 417 -23.25 9.20 -8.92
C LEU A 417 -23.05 8.08 -7.88
N GLU A 418 -23.19 8.40 -6.60
CA GLU A 418 -23.06 7.44 -5.49
C GLU A 418 -24.35 7.42 -4.65
N SER A 419 -24.82 6.24 -4.29
CA SER A 419 -25.94 6.06 -3.35
C SER A 419 -25.54 5.06 -2.28
N SER A 420 -25.71 5.43 -1.01
CA SER A 420 -25.34 4.62 0.14
C SER A 420 -26.54 4.42 1.08
N SER A 421 -26.69 3.21 1.63
CA SER A 421 -27.78 2.87 2.56
C SER A 421 -27.71 3.64 3.88
N THR A 422 -26.57 4.22 4.23
CA THR A 422 -26.37 5.01 5.45
C THR A 422 -26.47 6.52 5.24
N ASN A 423 -26.56 7.00 3.99
CA ASN A 423 -26.70 8.43 3.69
C ASN A 423 -28.16 8.88 3.85
N ALA A 424 -28.40 9.79 4.80
CA ALA A 424 -29.72 10.36 5.05
C ALA A 424 -30.22 11.31 3.93
N ASP A 425 -29.30 11.85 3.13
CA ASP A 425 -29.56 12.90 2.12
C ASP A 425 -29.79 12.36 0.69
N GLY A 426 -29.81 11.03 0.48
CA GLY A 426 -30.01 10.41 -0.84
C GLY A 426 -28.74 10.28 -1.68
N ALA A 427 -28.90 10.18 -3.01
CA ALA A 427 -27.79 10.00 -3.95
C ALA A 427 -26.94 11.28 -4.09
N GLN A 428 -25.61 11.13 -4.04
CA GLN A 428 -24.62 12.20 -4.16
C GLN A 428 -24.04 12.23 -5.58
N ILE A 429 -23.79 13.43 -6.11
CA ILE A 429 -23.18 13.66 -7.43
C ILE A 429 -21.83 14.35 -7.26
N SER A 430 -20.78 13.81 -7.90
CA SER A 430 -19.43 14.39 -7.91
C SER A 430 -18.98 14.61 -9.36
N PRO A 431 -19.09 15.84 -9.91
CA PRO A 431 -18.59 16.17 -11.25
C PRO A 431 -17.08 16.50 -11.25
N GLU A 432 -16.43 16.30 -12.39
CA GLU A 432 -15.01 16.56 -12.65
C GLU A 432 -14.83 17.20 -14.03
N LEU A 433 -14.03 18.27 -14.11
CA LEU A 433 -13.78 19.02 -15.34
C LEU A 433 -12.33 19.50 -15.36
N HIS A 434 -11.55 19.05 -16.36
CA HIS A 434 -10.13 19.39 -16.52
C HIS A 434 -9.77 19.79 -17.94
#